data_AF-A0A0F8WEH2-F1
#
_entry.id   AF-A0A0F8WEH2-F1
#
_cell.length_a   1.000
_cell.length_b   1.000
_cell.length_c   1.000
_cell.angle_alpha   90.00
_cell.angle_beta   90.00
_cell.angle_gamma   90.00
#
_symmetry.space_group_name_H-M   'P 1'
#
loop_
_entity.id
_entity.type
_entity.pdbx_description
1 polymer ?
#
loop_
_entity_poly.entity_id
_entity_poly.type
_entity_poly.pdbx_seq_one_letter_code
_entity_poly.pdbx_strand_id
1 'polypeptide(L)'
;MQWDSTSLEEKFSIRIRKGTEFASDLPSLLKNLDNVELSNNIPANKLIEHSGEALYKQVVKEQYNTVKEDLGAHTFYINKEKSDIMIGRNLPPPIIAEIVNCTSKSDKSIIKKANHYIKSGADIIDLGCVSNKPNPLRIKEIIQILRENSNTLLSIDSMDSSEILAAIDVN
;
A
#
# COMPACT_ATOMS: atom_id res chain seq x y z
N MET A 1 26.35 -0.29 5.39
CA MET A 1 27.58 0.51 5.54
C MET A 1 27.79 1.29 4.24
N GLN A 2 27.83 2.62 4.27
CA GLN A 2 27.89 3.44 3.05
C GLN A 2 29.35 3.52 2.56
N TRP A 3 29.79 2.49 1.82
CA TRP A 3 31.11 2.42 1.17
C TRP A 3 31.02 2.98 -0.27
N ASP A 4 32.07 3.58 -0.83
CA ASP A 4 32.17 3.89 -2.28
C ASP A 4 33.50 3.37 -2.83
N SER A 5 33.48 2.53 -3.86
CA SER A 5 34.69 1.95 -4.46
C SER A 5 35.23 2.70 -5.68
N THR A 6 34.68 3.87 -6.04
CA THR A 6 35.10 4.65 -7.22
C THR A 6 36.61 4.92 -7.24
N SER A 7 37.18 5.38 -6.12
CA SER A 7 38.62 5.68 -6.02
C SER A 7 39.51 4.45 -6.17
N LEU A 8 39.02 3.28 -5.77
CA LEU A 8 39.71 1.99 -5.95
C LEU A 8 39.65 1.55 -7.41
N GLU A 9 38.50 1.68 -8.07
CA GLU A 9 38.36 1.38 -9.50
C GLU A 9 39.30 2.24 -10.35
N GLU A 10 39.34 3.55 -10.10
CA GLU A 10 40.22 4.49 -10.80
C GLU A 10 41.70 4.14 -10.61
N LYS A 11 42.10 3.88 -9.35
CA LYS A 11 43.49 3.55 -9.00
C LYS A 11 43.97 2.27 -9.66
N PHE A 12 43.14 1.23 -9.68
CA PHE A 12 43.52 -0.09 -10.16
C PHE A 12 43.07 -0.38 -11.59
N SER A 13 42.29 0.52 -12.20
CA SER A 13 41.71 0.34 -13.54
C SER A 13 40.97 -0.99 -13.72
N ILE A 14 40.30 -1.46 -12.66
CA ILE A 14 39.47 -2.67 -12.64
C ILE A 14 38.04 -2.34 -12.22
N ARG A 15 37.08 -3.11 -12.73
CA ARG A 15 35.67 -2.98 -12.35
C ARG A 15 35.42 -3.65 -10.99
N ILE A 16 34.96 -2.87 -10.01
CA ILE A 16 34.61 -3.23 -8.64
C ILE A 16 33.16 -2.80 -8.39
N ARG A 17 32.26 -3.76 -8.33
CA ARG A 17 30.83 -3.52 -8.07
C ARG A 17 30.42 -4.06 -6.72
N LYS A 18 29.45 -3.40 -6.09
CA LYS A 18 28.86 -3.85 -4.84
C LYS A 18 27.90 -5.00 -5.08
N GLY A 19 27.98 -6.00 -4.20
CA GLY A 19 26.97 -7.04 -4.05
C GLY A 19 25.79 -6.58 -3.19
N THR A 20 24.97 -7.53 -2.75
CA THR A 20 23.83 -7.28 -1.84
C THR A 20 24.32 -6.97 -0.42
N GLU A 21 23.56 -6.18 0.34
CA GLU A 21 23.83 -5.95 1.77
C GLU A 21 23.57 -7.22 2.60
N PHE A 22 22.63 -8.05 2.15
CA PHE A 22 22.27 -9.32 2.79
C PHE A 22 22.64 -10.49 1.90
N ALA A 23 23.38 -11.46 2.45
CA ALA A 23 23.80 -12.65 1.71
C ALA A 23 22.60 -13.53 1.25
N SER A 24 21.47 -13.44 1.95
CA SER A 24 20.20 -14.10 1.57
C SER A 24 19.70 -13.68 0.18
N ASP A 25 20.09 -12.51 -0.29
CA ASP A 25 19.60 -11.93 -1.55
C ASP A 25 20.48 -12.30 -2.74
N LEU A 26 21.65 -12.91 -2.50
CA LEU A 26 22.59 -13.32 -3.55
C LEU A 26 21.95 -14.25 -4.60
N PRO A 27 21.13 -15.27 -4.23
CA PRO A 27 20.47 -16.11 -5.23
C PRO A 27 19.54 -15.33 -6.16
N SER A 28 18.86 -14.29 -5.64
CA SER A 28 17.99 -13.43 -6.44
C SER A 28 18.78 -12.52 -7.37
N LEU A 29 19.89 -11.95 -6.87
CA LEU A 29 20.82 -11.17 -7.67
C LEU A 29 21.40 -12.00 -8.82
N LEU A 30 21.91 -13.20 -8.54
CA LEU A 30 22.54 -14.05 -9.56
C LEU A 30 21.55 -14.43 -10.68
N LYS A 31 20.26 -14.61 -10.38
CA LYS A 31 19.21 -14.86 -11.38
C LYS A 31 18.91 -13.66 -12.28
N ASN A 32 19.18 -12.44 -11.79
CA ASN A 32 18.85 -11.20 -12.48
C ASN A 32 20.09 -10.41 -12.89
N LEU A 33 21.29 -11.02 -12.82
CA LEU A 33 22.56 -10.33 -13.01
C LEU A 33 22.67 -9.67 -14.40
N ASP A 34 22.06 -10.29 -15.41
CA ASP A 34 22.01 -9.78 -16.77
C ASP A 34 21.04 -8.60 -16.95
N ASN A 35 20.10 -8.44 -16.01
CA ASN A 35 19.05 -7.43 -16.04
C ASN A 35 19.33 -6.22 -15.11
N VAL A 36 20.46 -6.22 -14.40
CA VAL A 36 20.81 -5.17 -13.44
C VAL A 36 22.23 -4.66 -13.65
N GLU A 37 22.37 -3.36 -13.86
CA GLU A 37 23.69 -2.74 -13.89
C GLU A 37 24.16 -2.45 -12.46
N LEU A 38 25.14 -3.22 -11.98
CA LEU A 38 25.67 -3.05 -10.63
C LEU A 38 26.46 -1.75 -10.47
N SER A 39 26.33 -1.15 -9.29
CA SER A 39 26.96 0.11 -8.90
C SER A 39 28.17 -0.11 -7.98
N ASN A 40 29.10 0.84 -7.97
CA ASN A 40 30.23 0.92 -7.06
C ASN A 40 29.88 1.61 -5.71
N ASN A 41 28.74 2.30 -5.63
CA ASN A 41 28.30 3.03 -4.43
C ASN A 41 26.91 2.59 -3.92
N ILE A 42 26.02 2.07 -4.77
CA ILE A 42 24.70 1.55 -4.39
C ILE A 42 24.77 0.01 -4.27
N PRO A 43 24.32 -0.59 -3.16
CA PRO A 43 24.23 -2.04 -3.03
C PRO A 43 23.27 -2.70 -4.04
N ALA A 44 23.62 -3.90 -4.49
CA ALA A 44 22.89 -4.60 -5.55
C ALA A 44 21.44 -4.93 -5.21
N ASN A 45 21.12 -5.26 -3.96
CA ASN A 45 19.75 -5.55 -3.53
C ASN A 45 18.83 -4.33 -3.70
N LYS A 46 19.34 -3.11 -3.47
CA LYS A 46 18.58 -1.87 -3.68
C LYS A 46 18.32 -1.58 -5.16
N LEU A 47 19.28 -1.90 -6.02
CA LEU A 47 19.10 -1.80 -7.48
C LEU A 47 18.05 -2.80 -7.98
N ILE A 48 18.08 -4.03 -7.43
CA ILE A 48 17.07 -5.06 -7.74
C ILE A 48 15.70 -4.66 -7.21
N GLU A 49 15.59 -4.13 -5.99
CA GLU A 49 14.32 -3.65 -5.42
C GLU A 49 13.64 -2.64 -6.36
N HIS A 50 14.40 -1.66 -6.88
CA HIS A 50 13.88 -0.70 -7.86
C HIS A 50 13.43 -1.37 -9.17
N SER A 51 14.18 -2.37 -9.67
CA SER A 51 13.78 -3.12 -10.87
C SER A 51 12.56 -4.03 -10.63
N GLY A 52 12.46 -4.62 -9.44
CA GLY A 52 11.37 -5.50 -9.02
C GLY A 52 10.08 -4.74 -8.79
N GLU A 53 10.13 -3.51 -8.29
CA GLU A 53 8.97 -2.64 -8.16
C GLU A 53 8.38 -2.28 -9.54
N ALA A 54 9.24 -1.95 -10.52
CA ALA A 54 8.79 -1.67 -11.88
C ALA A 54 8.15 -2.91 -12.53
N LEU A 55 8.79 -4.07 -12.40
CA LEU A 55 8.25 -5.34 -12.89
C LEU A 55 6.94 -5.69 -12.20
N TYR A 56 6.85 -5.57 -10.87
CA TYR A 56 5.63 -5.79 -10.11
C TYR A 56 4.51 -4.88 -10.59
N LYS A 57 4.77 -3.58 -10.75
CA LYS A 57 3.79 -2.62 -11.27
C LYS A 57 3.31 -3.00 -12.67
N GLN A 58 4.21 -3.49 -13.53
CA GLN A 58 3.84 -3.96 -14.86
C GLN A 58 2.92 -5.18 -14.79
N VAL A 59 3.33 -6.22 -14.05
CA VAL A 59 2.55 -7.46 -13.88
C VAL A 59 1.16 -7.16 -13.31
N VAL A 60 1.09 -6.34 -12.26
CA VAL A 60 -0.18 -5.92 -11.66
C VAL A 60 -1.04 -5.16 -12.65
N LYS A 61 -0.46 -4.24 -13.44
CA LYS A 61 -1.19 -3.49 -14.46
C LYS A 61 -1.78 -4.41 -15.54
N GLU A 62 -1.01 -5.40 -15.99
CA GLU A 62 -1.46 -6.40 -16.97
C GLU A 62 -2.60 -7.27 -16.41
N GLN A 63 -2.49 -7.69 -15.14
CA GLN A 63 -3.55 -8.41 -14.44
C GLN A 63 -4.85 -7.59 -14.37
N TYR A 64 -4.76 -6.32 -13.97
CA TYR A 64 -5.92 -5.42 -13.93
C TYR A 64 -6.54 -5.18 -15.30
N ASN A 65 -5.74 -5.04 -16.36
CA ASN A 65 -6.26 -4.88 -17.73
C ASN A 65 -7.02 -6.13 -18.19
N THR A 66 -6.44 -7.31 -17.94
CA THR A 66 -7.07 -8.60 -18.28
C THR A 66 -8.43 -8.74 -17.60
N VAL A 67 -8.51 -8.42 -16.31
CA VAL A 67 -9.76 -8.47 -15.53
C VAL A 67 -10.78 -7.42 -16.00
N LYS A 68 -10.33 -6.25 -16.49
CA LYS A 68 -11.24 -5.23 -17.02
C LYS A 68 -11.88 -5.64 -18.35
N GLU A 69 -11.18 -6.43 -19.16
CA GLU A 69 -11.70 -6.98 -20.42
C GLU A 69 -12.67 -8.15 -20.17
N ASP A 70 -12.33 -9.03 -19.25
CA ASP A 70 -13.20 -10.10 -18.76
C ASP A 70 -13.04 -10.26 -17.24
N LEU A 71 -14.07 -9.85 -16.50
CA LEU A 71 -14.08 -9.91 -15.03
C LEU A 71 -13.91 -11.36 -14.53
N GLY A 72 -14.39 -12.34 -15.30
CA GLY A 72 -14.40 -13.75 -14.92
C GLY A 72 -15.36 -14.05 -13.75
N ALA A 73 -15.49 -15.34 -13.41
CA ALA A 73 -16.48 -15.81 -12.44
C ALA A 73 -16.15 -15.53 -10.95
N HIS A 74 -14.93 -15.09 -10.65
CA HIS A 74 -14.41 -14.96 -9.28
C HIS A 74 -13.74 -13.61 -9.00
N THR A 75 -14.12 -12.59 -9.77
CA THR A 75 -13.68 -11.22 -9.55
C THR A 75 -14.89 -10.30 -9.46
N PHE A 76 -14.87 -9.38 -8.51
CA PHE A 76 -15.95 -8.41 -8.35
C PHE A 76 -15.40 -7.08 -7.82
N TYR A 77 -16.12 -6.00 -8.12
CA TYR A 77 -15.83 -4.69 -7.54
C TYR A 77 -16.40 -4.62 -6.13
N ILE A 78 -15.67 -3.99 -5.21
CA ILE A 78 -16.23 -3.70 -3.87
C ILE A 78 -17.36 -2.68 -3.99
N ASN A 79 -17.15 -1.60 -4.75
CA ASN A 79 -18.17 -0.61 -5.06
C ASN A 79 -17.81 0.13 -6.35
N LYS A 80 -18.34 -0.31 -7.49
CA LYS A 80 -18.01 0.24 -8.83
C LYS A 80 -18.42 1.70 -9.02
N GLU A 81 -19.36 2.20 -8.23
CA GLU A 81 -19.83 3.59 -8.32
C GLU A 81 -18.85 4.56 -7.65
N LYS A 82 -18.25 4.16 -6.52
CA LYS A 82 -17.36 5.00 -5.71
C LYS A 82 -15.88 4.64 -5.87
N SER A 83 -15.53 3.46 -6.38
CA SER A 83 -14.14 2.99 -6.47
C SER A 83 -13.89 1.87 -7.52
N ASP A 84 -12.70 1.85 -8.10
CA ASP A 84 -12.24 0.80 -9.01
C ASP A 84 -11.62 -0.41 -8.30
N ILE A 85 -11.70 -0.48 -6.96
CA ILE A 85 -11.14 -1.61 -6.19
C ILE A 85 -11.89 -2.89 -6.53
N MET A 86 -11.13 -3.88 -6.99
CA MET A 86 -11.60 -5.21 -7.35
C MET A 86 -10.98 -6.25 -6.42
N ILE A 87 -11.75 -7.29 -6.08
CA ILE A 87 -11.27 -8.46 -5.37
C ILE A 87 -11.35 -9.64 -6.34
N GLY A 88 -10.22 -10.31 -6.59
CA GLY A 88 -10.16 -11.49 -7.45
C GLY A 88 -8.88 -12.29 -7.25
N ARG A 89 -8.89 -13.56 -7.67
CA ARG A 89 -7.79 -14.52 -7.44
C ARG A 89 -6.44 -14.08 -8.03
N ASN A 90 -6.46 -13.35 -9.14
CA ASN A 90 -5.27 -12.93 -9.88
C ASN A 90 -4.94 -11.44 -9.67
N LEU A 91 -5.59 -10.79 -8.70
CA LEU A 91 -5.33 -9.40 -8.35
C LEU A 91 -4.59 -9.34 -7.02
N PRO A 92 -3.77 -8.30 -6.79
CA PRO A 92 -3.24 -8.05 -5.45
C PRO A 92 -4.40 -7.81 -4.46
N PRO A 93 -4.27 -8.27 -3.21
CA PRO A 93 -5.30 -8.02 -2.21
C PRO A 93 -5.40 -6.52 -1.91
N PRO A 94 -6.61 -5.97 -1.73
CA PRO A 94 -6.77 -4.61 -1.24
C PRO A 94 -6.14 -4.44 0.14
N ILE A 95 -5.47 -3.32 0.35
CA ILE A 95 -4.85 -2.97 1.62
C ILE A 95 -5.82 -2.13 2.45
N ILE A 96 -6.18 -2.65 3.62
CA ILE A 96 -7.03 -1.98 4.60
C ILE A 96 -6.15 -1.47 5.73
N ALA A 97 -6.22 -0.16 6.03
CA ALA A 97 -5.43 0.46 7.09
C ALA A 97 -6.32 1.00 8.20
N GLU A 98 -6.08 0.57 9.43
CA GLU A 98 -6.92 0.88 10.59
C GLU A 98 -6.51 2.17 11.32
N ILE A 99 -7.49 3.02 11.61
CA ILE A 99 -7.40 4.10 12.59
C ILE A 99 -8.00 3.62 13.91
N VAL A 100 -7.18 2.96 14.73
CA VAL A 100 -7.58 2.41 16.04
C VAL A 100 -8.24 3.46 16.95
N ASN A 101 -9.38 3.14 17.55
CA ASN A 101 -10.13 4.00 18.49
C ASN A 101 -10.47 5.37 17.87
N CYS A 102 -10.97 5.40 16.63
CA CYS A 102 -11.16 6.62 15.85
C CYS A 102 -12.10 7.61 16.55
N THR A 103 -13.16 7.15 17.21
CA THR A 103 -14.16 7.98 17.91
C THR A 103 -13.58 8.76 19.09
N SER A 104 -12.42 8.35 19.62
CA SER A 104 -11.71 9.05 20.69
C SER A 104 -10.71 10.11 20.20
N LYS A 105 -10.48 10.21 18.88
CA LYS A 105 -9.48 11.10 18.28
C LYS A 105 -10.08 12.41 17.79
N SER A 106 -9.25 13.44 17.77
CA SER A 106 -9.58 14.72 17.13
C SER A 106 -9.59 14.60 15.59
N ASP A 107 -10.37 15.47 14.94
CA ASP A 107 -10.50 15.52 13.48
C ASP A 107 -9.15 15.63 12.78
N LYS A 108 -8.29 16.54 13.28
CA LYS A 108 -6.93 16.73 12.75
C LYS A 108 -6.08 15.46 12.82
N SER A 109 -6.22 14.66 13.89
CA SER A 109 -5.50 13.40 14.03
C SER A 109 -5.98 12.36 13.03
N ILE A 110 -7.30 12.27 12.85
CA ILE A 110 -7.96 11.35 11.92
C ILE A 110 -7.55 11.67 10.48
N ILE A 111 -7.70 12.93 10.05
CA ILE A 111 -7.31 13.39 8.71
C ILE A 111 -5.82 13.11 8.46
N LYS A 112 -4.95 13.43 9.43
CA LYS A 112 -3.51 13.19 9.31
C LYS A 112 -3.20 11.71 9.11
N LYS A 113 -3.83 10.82 9.88
CA LYS A 113 -3.63 9.37 9.77
C LYS A 113 -4.17 8.82 8.46
N ALA A 114 -5.40 9.16 8.09
CA ALA A 114 -6.00 8.74 6.83
C ALA A 114 -5.12 9.15 5.64
N ASN A 115 -4.70 10.42 5.58
CA ASN A 115 -3.81 10.91 4.53
C ASN A 115 -2.45 10.20 4.51
N HIS A 116 -1.91 9.87 5.68
CA HIS A 116 -0.67 9.10 5.76
C HIS A 116 -0.87 7.68 5.19
N TYR A 117 -1.94 6.99 5.57
CA TYR A 117 -2.23 5.63 5.09
C TYR A 117 -2.52 5.59 3.59
N ILE A 118 -3.31 6.53 3.06
CA ILE A 118 -3.57 6.65 1.62
C ILE A 118 -2.26 6.84 0.86
N LYS A 119 -1.38 7.74 1.33
CA LYS A 119 -0.05 7.97 0.71
C LYS A 119 0.87 6.77 0.82
N SER A 120 0.67 5.92 1.81
CA SER A 120 1.41 4.67 2.00
C SER A 120 0.81 3.47 1.23
N GLY A 121 -0.27 3.68 0.47
CA GLY A 121 -0.88 2.65 -0.39
C GLY A 121 -2.10 1.94 0.18
N ALA A 122 -2.78 2.52 1.18
CA ALA A 122 -4.05 1.97 1.66
C ALA A 122 -5.19 2.22 0.64
N ASP A 123 -5.89 1.15 0.28
CA ASP A 123 -7.06 1.16 -0.60
C ASP A 123 -8.36 1.47 0.17
N ILE A 124 -8.40 1.08 1.45
CA ILE A 124 -9.55 1.27 2.35
C ILE A 124 -9.04 1.76 3.71
N ILE A 125 -9.74 2.73 4.30
CA ILE A 125 -9.49 3.16 5.67
C ILE A 125 -10.50 2.50 6.59
N ASP A 126 -10.02 1.72 7.55
CA ASP A 126 -10.84 1.11 8.57
C ASP A 126 -10.92 1.99 9.82
N LEU A 127 -12.14 2.19 10.32
CA LEU A 127 -12.45 3.07 11.43
C LEU A 127 -12.81 2.23 12.66
N GLY A 128 -11.79 1.75 13.36
CA GLY A 128 -11.94 1.01 14.62
C GLY A 128 -12.59 1.85 15.72
N CYS A 129 -13.81 1.47 16.12
CA CYS A 129 -14.54 2.07 17.23
C CYS A 129 -14.02 1.62 18.59
N VAL A 130 -14.37 2.37 19.64
CA VAL A 130 -13.99 2.02 21.02
C VAL A 130 -14.99 1.03 21.60
N SER A 131 -14.55 -0.16 21.97
CA SER A 131 -15.40 -1.17 22.60
C SER A 131 -16.08 -0.63 23.88
N ASN A 132 -17.35 -1.00 24.07
CA ASN A 132 -18.19 -0.59 25.22
C ASN A 132 -18.37 0.93 25.39
N LYS A 133 -18.07 1.74 24.37
CA LYS A 133 -18.29 3.19 24.37
C LYS A 133 -18.84 3.65 23.00
N PRO A 134 -20.04 3.19 22.61
CA PRO A 134 -20.61 3.53 21.32
C PRO A 134 -20.82 5.04 21.20
N ASN A 135 -20.43 5.59 20.06
CA ASN A 135 -20.58 6.99 19.71
C ASN A 135 -21.03 7.14 18.25
N PRO A 136 -22.30 6.82 17.94
CA PRO A 136 -22.83 6.86 16.58
C PRO A 136 -22.76 8.25 15.95
N LEU A 137 -23.00 9.31 16.74
CA LEU A 137 -22.92 10.69 16.25
C LEU A 137 -21.50 11.01 15.77
N ARG A 138 -20.49 10.62 16.56
CA ARG A 138 -19.10 10.85 16.21
C ARG A 138 -18.69 10.08 14.96
N ILE A 139 -19.22 8.88 14.74
CA ILE A 139 -18.98 8.14 13.49
C ILE A 139 -19.52 8.90 12.27
N LYS A 140 -20.71 9.50 12.36
CA LYS A 140 -21.27 10.33 11.29
C LYS A 140 -20.34 11.50 10.96
N GLU A 141 -19.88 12.23 11.99
CA GLU A 141 -18.95 13.35 11.83
C GLU A 141 -17.63 12.92 11.15
N ILE A 142 -17.03 11.81 11.62
CA ILE A 142 -15.77 11.30 11.09
C ILE A 142 -15.90 10.94 9.61
N ILE A 143 -17.00 10.28 9.22
CA ILE A 143 -17.26 9.91 7.83
C ILE A 143 -17.35 11.17 6.96
N GLN A 144 -18.14 12.17 7.39
CA GLN A 144 -18.29 13.44 6.66
C GLN A 144 -16.94 14.13 6.45
N ILE A 145 -16.16 14.28 7.52
CA ILE A 145 -14.83 14.91 7.48
C ILE A 145 -13.90 14.16 6.50
N LEU A 146 -13.88 12.83 6.55
CA LEU A 146 -13.02 12.04 5.66
C LEU A 146 -13.47 12.11 4.20
N ARG A 147 -14.77 12.19 3.94
CA ARG A 147 -15.34 12.35 2.59
C ARG A 147 -15.06 13.72 1.98
N GLU A 148 -15.02 14.77 2.80
CA GLU A 148 -14.59 16.11 2.35
C GLU A 148 -13.11 16.15 1.93
N ASN A 149 -12.29 15.23 2.45
CA ASN A 149 -10.84 15.21 2.23
C ASN A 149 -10.37 14.09 1.29
N SER A 150 -11.17 13.05 1.05
CA SER A 150 -10.77 11.87 0.28
C SER A 150 -11.95 11.06 -0.26
N ASN A 151 -11.75 10.40 -1.41
CA ASN A 151 -12.71 9.47 -2.00
C ASN A 151 -12.45 8.00 -1.65
N THR A 152 -11.48 7.72 -0.78
CA THR A 152 -11.12 6.35 -0.37
C THR A 152 -12.32 5.64 0.28
N LEU A 153 -12.42 4.32 0.09
CA LEU A 153 -13.46 3.54 0.75
C LEU A 153 -13.24 3.55 2.27
N LEU A 154 -14.34 3.51 3.02
CA LEU A 154 -14.33 3.48 4.47
C LEU A 154 -14.93 2.16 4.93
N SER A 155 -14.23 1.47 5.84
CA SER A 155 -14.72 0.32 6.59
C SER A 155 -15.01 0.78 8.02
N ILE A 156 -16.12 0.30 8.59
CA ILE A 156 -16.54 0.65 9.96
C ILE A 156 -16.41 -0.61 10.81
N ASP A 157 -15.41 -0.62 11.69
CA ASP A 157 -15.20 -1.72 12.61
C ASP A 157 -15.79 -1.36 13.98
N SER A 158 -17.00 -1.87 14.24
CA SER A 158 -17.70 -1.70 15.50
C SER A 158 -18.45 -2.98 15.88
N MET A 159 -18.52 -3.23 17.19
CA MET A 159 -19.35 -4.27 17.79
C MET A 159 -20.76 -3.76 18.15
N ASP A 160 -21.04 -2.46 18.00
CA ASP A 160 -22.31 -1.84 18.33
C ASP A 160 -23.12 -1.50 17.07
N SER A 161 -24.35 -2.02 16.99
CA SER A 161 -25.20 -1.82 15.83
C SER A 161 -25.57 -0.36 15.57
N SER A 162 -25.62 0.49 16.61
CA SER A 162 -25.98 1.90 16.44
C SER A 162 -24.92 2.67 15.66
N GLU A 163 -23.64 2.34 15.83
CA GLU A 163 -22.53 2.95 15.08
C GLU A 163 -22.53 2.50 13.61
N ILE A 164 -22.80 1.22 13.35
CA ILE A 164 -22.92 0.66 11.99
C ILE A 164 -24.11 1.31 11.26
N LEU A 165 -25.28 1.38 11.89
CA LEU A 165 -26.46 2.03 11.32
C LEU A 165 -26.22 3.52 11.07
N ALA A 166 -25.58 4.21 12.02
CA ALA A 166 -25.21 5.60 11.85
C ALA A 166 -24.29 5.83 10.65
N ALA A 167 -23.35 4.92 10.39
CA ALA A 167 -22.48 5.02 9.23
C ALA A 167 -23.24 4.84 7.90
N ILE A 168 -24.22 3.93 7.86
CA ILE A 168 -25.05 3.70 6.67
C ILE A 168 -25.91 4.93 6.34
N ASP A 169 -26.44 5.62 7.35
CA ASP A 169 -27.28 6.82 7.18
C ASP A 169 -26.57 8.01 6.52
N VAL A 170 -25.23 8.03 6.51
CA VAL A 170 -24.42 9.15 6.02
C VAL A 170 -24.01 8.97 4.55
N ASN A 171 -24.40 7.85 3.94
CA ASN A 171 -23.81 7.34 2.71
C ASN A 171 -24.33 7.97 1.40
#